data_AF-A0A521LM78-F1
#
_entry.id   AF-A0A521LM78-F1
#
_cell.length_a   1.000
_cell.length_b   1.000
_cell.length_c   1.000
_cell.angle_alpha   90.00
_cell.angle_beta   90.00
_cell.angle_gamma   90.00
#
_symmetry.space_group_name_H-M   'P 1'
#
loop_
_entity.id
_entity.type
_entity.pdbx_description
1 polymer ?
#
loop_
_entity_poly.entity_id
_entity_poly.type
_entity_poly.pdbx_seq_one_letter_code
_entity_poly.pdbx_strand_id
1 'polypeptide(L)'
;MSGSFGRITALVTRHIQLWRSSVMRLVDSIYWPAVQMVMWGFLTQYLMPQASFVAQAAGVLLSGLMLWEVVVRGNLSLSIAFLEEIWSRNLGHLFVSPIRSWELAAGIVVVALLRTLLGMVPVSLLAWVFFGYNIYSLGLPLIAFFFILQMFSWSIGLAMS
;
A
#
# COMPACT_ATOMS: atom_id res chain seq x y z
N MET A 1 -9.30 -24.76 -17.96
CA MET A 1 -9.46 -23.58 -17.08
C MET A 1 -8.23 -22.64 -17.06
N SER A 2 -7.30 -22.71 -18.04
CA SER A 2 -6.07 -21.90 -18.02
C SER A 2 -6.19 -20.48 -18.60
N GLY A 3 -7.32 -20.13 -19.24
CA GLY A 3 -7.51 -18.81 -19.86
C GLY A 3 -7.74 -17.66 -18.87
N SER A 4 -8.22 -17.95 -17.64
CA SER A 4 -8.54 -16.93 -16.64
C SER A 4 -7.30 -16.31 -16.02
N PHE A 5 -6.33 -17.15 -15.61
CA PHE A 5 -5.06 -16.68 -15.04
C PHE A 5 -4.26 -15.84 -16.05
N GLY A 6 -4.22 -16.26 -17.33
CA GLY A 6 -3.56 -15.51 -18.39
C GLY A 6 -4.10 -14.09 -18.57
N ARG A 7 -5.43 -13.92 -18.47
CA ARG A 7 -6.10 -12.62 -18.58
C ARG A 7 -5.78 -11.70 -17.40
N ILE A 8 -5.80 -12.24 -16.19
CA ILE A 8 -5.41 -11.49 -14.97
C ILE A 8 -3.95 -11.05 -15.09
N THR A 9 -3.04 -11.96 -15.47
CA THR A 9 -1.62 -11.60 -15.63
C THR A 9 -1.38 -10.57 -16.72
N ALA A 10 -2.16 -10.60 -17.81
CA ALA A 10 -2.06 -9.59 -18.87
C ALA A 10 -2.50 -8.20 -18.36
N LEU A 11 -3.59 -8.13 -17.59
CA LEU A 11 -4.04 -6.88 -16.95
C LEU A 11 -3.01 -6.32 -15.97
N VAL A 12 -2.42 -7.19 -15.14
CA VAL A 12 -1.37 -6.79 -14.18
C VAL A 12 -0.13 -6.29 -14.92
N THR A 13 0.31 -7.00 -15.96
CA THR A 13 1.51 -6.63 -16.73
C THR A 13 1.35 -5.27 -17.40
N ARG A 14 0.15 -4.96 -17.93
CA ARG A 14 -0.18 -3.63 -18.48
C ARG A 14 0.00 -2.52 -17.45
N HIS A 15 -0.48 -2.70 -16.22
CA HIS A 15 -0.30 -1.72 -15.14
C HIS A 15 1.16 -1.56 -14.75
N ILE A 16 1.91 -2.67 -14.66
CA ILE A 16 3.34 -2.63 -14.38
C ILE A 16 4.09 -1.84 -15.46
N GLN A 17 3.74 -2.02 -16.73
CA GLN A 17 4.33 -1.26 -17.84
C GLN A 17 3.99 0.23 -17.76
N LEU A 18 2.75 0.59 -17.41
CA LEU A 18 2.34 1.97 -17.17
C LEU A 18 3.16 2.62 -16.04
N TRP A 19 3.40 1.91 -14.94
CA TRP A 19 4.21 2.44 -13.84
C TRP A 19 5.68 2.61 -14.23
N ARG A 20 6.24 1.64 -14.97
CA ARG A 20 7.63 1.72 -15.47
C ARG A 20 7.85 2.91 -16.40
N SER A 21 6.83 3.30 -17.18
CA SER A 21 6.91 4.47 -18.06
C SER A 21 6.95 5.80 -17.29
N SER A 22 6.60 5.80 -15.99
CA SER A 22 6.46 7.01 -15.18
C SER A 22 7.24 6.87 -13.87
N VAL A 23 8.57 7.01 -13.97
CA VAL A 23 9.49 7.00 -12.82
C VAL A 23 9.04 7.97 -11.72
N MET A 24 8.49 9.13 -12.10
CA MET A 24 7.97 10.12 -11.14
C MET A 24 6.88 9.55 -10.24
N ARG A 25 5.98 8.70 -10.76
CA ARG A 25 4.90 8.08 -9.96
C ARG A 25 5.45 7.06 -8.95
N LEU A 26 6.52 6.36 -9.30
CA LEU A 26 7.21 5.43 -8.39
C LEU A 26 7.90 6.20 -7.27
N VAL A 27 8.60 7.28 -7.61
CA VAL A 27 9.29 8.14 -6.63
C VAL A 27 8.29 8.78 -5.68
N ASP A 28 7.21 9.35 -6.18
CA ASP A 28 6.16 9.97 -5.35
C ASP A 28 5.52 8.96 -4.38
N SER A 29 5.28 7.73 -4.86
CA SER A 29 4.74 6.64 -4.03
C SER A 29 5.65 6.24 -2.86
N ILE A 30 6.97 6.43 -2.98
CA ILE A 30 7.97 6.13 -1.93
C ILE A 30 8.26 7.36 -1.09
N TYR A 31 8.23 8.55 -1.70
CA TYR A 31 8.52 9.83 -1.08
C TYR A 31 7.60 10.11 0.11
N TRP A 32 6.28 10.03 -0.09
CA TRP A 32 5.33 10.33 0.98
C TRP A 32 5.47 9.43 2.21
N PRO A 33 5.53 8.08 2.08
CA PRO A 33 5.74 7.22 3.25
C PRO A 33 7.14 7.37 3.87
N ALA A 34 8.17 7.68 3.09
CA ALA A 34 9.49 7.97 3.64
C ALA A 34 9.46 9.24 4.52
N VAL A 35 8.82 10.32 4.05
CA VAL A 35 8.68 11.56 4.82
C VAL A 35 7.90 11.31 6.11
N GLN A 36 6.78 10.60 6.05
CA GLN A 36 6.00 10.28 7.25
C GLN A 36 6.78 9.42 8.23
N MET A 37 7.51 8.41 7.75
CA MET A 37 8.33 7.53 8.59
C MET A 37 9.43 8.33 9.32
N VAL A 38 10.12 9.21 8.59
CA VAL A 38 11.16 10.08 9.16
C VAL A 38 10.57 11.04 10.19
N MET A 39 9.49 11.74 9.82
CA MET A 39 8.85 12.73 10.68
C MET A 39 8.33 12.11 11.97
N TRP A 40 7.57 11.01 11.88
CA TRP A 40 7.01 10.35 13.05
C TRP A 40 8.05 9.57 13.84
N GLY A 41 9.01 8.93 13.17
CA GLY A 41 10.11 8.21 13.83
C GLY A 41 10.96 9.11 14.72
N PHE A 42 11.35 10.28 14.22
CA PHE A 42 12.08 11.26 15.03
C PHE A 42 11.22 11.89 16.12
N LEU A 43 9.94 12.16 15.84
CA LEU A 43 9.04 12.68 16.87
C LEU A 43 8.89 11.70 18.03
N THR A 44 8.71 10.40 17.77
CA THR A 44 8.62 9.37 18.81
C THR A 44 9.91 9.30 19.64
N GLN A 45 11.09 9.39 19.01
CA GLN A 45 12.36 9.43 19.74
C GLN A 45 12.49 10.69 20.63
N TYR A 46 11.98 11.83 20.17
CA TYR A 46 12.00 13.08 20.94
C TYR A 46 11.05 13.05 22.16
N LEU A 47 9.87 12.42 22.04
CA LEU A 47 8.91 12.32 23.15
C LEU A 47 9.32 11.29 24.21
N MET A 48 10.13 10.29 23.87
CA MET A 48 10.48 9.17 24.75
C MET A 48 11.11 9.59 26.10
N PRO A 49 12.03 10.58 26.17
CA PRO A 49 12.62 11.02 27.42
C PRO A 49 11.70 11.94 28.25
N GLN A 50 10.67 12.53 27.64
CA GLN A 50 9.81 13.54 28.27
C GLN A 50 8.61 12.91 29.01
N ALA A 51 8.81 11.74 29.63
CA ALA A 51 7.81 10.80 30.16
C ALA A 51 6.84 11.37 31.23
N SER A 52 6.04 12.37 30.87
CA SER A 52 4.80 12.76 31.51
C SER A 52 3.67 11.85 31.02
N PHE A 53 2.63 11.64 31.84
CA PHE A 53 1.43 10.90 31.46
C PHE A 53 0.83 11.39 30.12
N VAL A 54 0.92 12.69 29.85
CA VAL A 54 0.48 13.31 28.58
C VAL A 54 1.38 12.90 27.41
N ALA A 55 2.70 12.79 27.61
CA ALA A 55 3.65 12.37 26.58
C ALA A 55 3.47 10.87 26.24
N GLN A 56 3.11 10.05 27.23
CA GLN A 56 2.75 8.64 27.02
C GLN A 56 1.46 8.48 26.22
N ALA A 57 0.41 9.25 26.56
CA ALA A 57 -0.85 9.26 25.81
C ALA A 57 -0.64 9.74 24.36
N ALA A 58 0.16 10.78 24.16
CA ALA A 58 0.56 11.26 22.84
C ALA A 58 1.34 10.17 22.07
N GLY A 59 2.31 9.50 22.69
CA GLY A 59 3.07 8.41 22.08
C GLY A 59 2.20 7.24 21.61
N VAL A 60 1.19 6.85 22.40
CA VAL A 60 0.23 5.80 22.02
C VAL A 60 -0.62 6.26 20.83
N LEU A 61 -1.16 7.48 20.85
CA LEU A 61 -1.92 8.02 19.71
C LEU A 61 -1.07 8.11 18.43
N LEU A 62 0.20 8.50 18.55
CA LEU A 62 1.15 8.56 17.44
C LEU A 62 1.41 7.18 16.84
N SER A 63 1.65 6.16 17.67
CA SER A 63 1.84 4.79 17.18
C SER A 63 0.58 4.24 16.50
N GLY A 64 -0.61 4.56 17.02
CA GLY A 64 -1.89 4.23 16.37
C GLY A 64 -2.06 4.93 15.01
N LEU A 65 -1.69 6.21 14.92
CA LEU A 65 -1.71 6.96 13.66
C LEU A 65 -0.77 6.33 12.61
N MET A 66 0.43 5.90 13.02
CA MET A 66 1.37 5.24 12.09
C MET A 66 0.83 3.92 11.54
N LEU A 67 0.14 3.12 12.36
CA LEU A 67 -0.53 1.90 11.88
C LEU A 67 -1.69 2.22 10.94
N TRP A 68 -2.42 3.31 11.21
CA TRP A 68 -3.52 3.77 10.36
C TRP A 68 -3.05 4.21 8.96
N GLU A 69 -1.86 4.80 8.84
CA GLU A 69 -1.29 5.18 7.53
C GLU A 69 -1.14 3.98 6.57
N VAL A 70 -0.89 2.78 7.11
CA VAL A 70 -0.86 1.54 6.30
C VAL A 70 -2.21 1.28 5.66
N VAL A 71 -3.28 1.46 6.44
CA VAL A 71 -4.66 1.24 6.01
C VAL A 71 -5.06 2.25 4.94
N VAL A 72 -4.76 3.52 5.18
CA VAL A 72 -5.04 4.61 4.23
C VAL A 72 -4.31 4.38 2.91
N ARG A 73 -3.04 3.94 2.93
CA ARG A 73 -2.29 3.64 1.70
C ARG A 73 -2.85 2.46 0.93
N GLY A 74 -3.29 1.41 1.63
CA GLY A 74 -3.92 0.26 1.00
C GLY A 74 -5.21 0.64 0.27
N ASN A 75 -6.02 1.49 0.91
CA ASN A 75 -7.24 2.05 0.33
C ASN A 75 -6.94 2.94 -0.90
N LEU A 76 -6.01 3.89 -0.75
CA LEU A 76 -5.61 4.81 -1.82
C LEU A 76 -5.05 4.06 -3.03
N SER A 77 -4.24 3.03 -2.81
CA SER A 77 -3.65 2.22 -3.88
C SER A 77 -4.71 1.50 -4.72
N LEU A 78 -5.78 1.02 -4.07
CA LEU A 78 -6.90 0.37 -4.74
C LEU A 78 -7.73 1.38 -5.54
N SER A 79 -8.04 2.53 -4.97
CA SER A 79 -8.77 3.60 -5.64
C SER A 79 -8.03 4.14 -6.86
N ILE A 80 -6.70 4.33 -6.77
CA ILE A 80 -5.91 4.79 -7.91
C ILE A 80 -5.85 3.72 -9.01
N ALA A 81 -5.70 2.44 -8.66
CA ALA A 81 -5.72 1.37 -9.66
C ALA A 81 -7.06 1.33 -10.44
N PHE A 82 -8.17 1.59 -9.75
CA PHE A 82 -9.47 1.73 -10.41
C PHE A 82 -9.57 3.00 -11.27
N LEU A 83 -9.09 4.14 -10.78
CA LEU A 83 -9.05 5.40 -11.53
C LEU A 83 -8.17 5.30 -12.78
N GLU A 84 -7.06 4.56 -12.73
CA GLU A 84 -6.21 4.31 -13.90
C GLU A 84 -6.97 3.60 -15.03
N GLU A 85 -7.92 2.72 -14.71
CA GLU A 85 -8.79 2.08 -15.72
C GLU A 85 -9.83 3.04 -16.30
N ILE A 86 -10.37 3.96 -15.48
CA ILE A 86 -11.28 5.02 -15.94
C ILE A 86 -10.53 6.01 -16.85
N TRP A 87 -9.37 6.51 -16.40
CA TRP A 87 -8.58 7.49 -17.13
C TRP A 87 -8.03 6.94 -18.45
N SER A 88 -7.70 5.65 -18.50
CA SER A 88 -7.28 5.00 -19.74
C SER A 88 -8.42 4.71 -20.72
N ARG A 89 -9.68 5.05 -20.36
CA ARG A 89 -10.91 4.76 -21.12
C ARG A 89 -11.05 3.29 -21.50
N ASN A 90 -10.35 2.41 -20.79
CA ASN A 90 -10.22 1.01 -21.15
C ASN A 90 -11.33 0.14 -20.56
N LEU A 91 -12.09 0.67 -19.60
CA LEU A 91 -13.26 -0.01 -19.03
C LEU A 91 -14.27 -0.43 -20.10
N GLY A 92 -14.56 0.44 -21.07
CA GLY A 92 -15.50 0.13 -22.16
C GLY A 92 -15.02 -1.06 -23.00
N HIS A 93 -13.72 -1.14 -23.29
CA HIS A 93 -13.15 -2.26 -24.04
C HIS A 93 -13.10 -3.55 -23.20
N LEU A 94 -12.85 -3.44 -21.89
CA LEU A 94 -12.88 -4.60 -20.99
C LEU A 94 -14.26 -5.23 -20.89
N PHE A 95 -15.33 -4.43 -20.80
CA PHE A 95 -16.70 -4.95 -20.69
C PHE A 95 -17.22 -5.57 -21.99
N VAL A 96 -16.66 -5.21 -23.15
CA VAL A 96 -16.98 -5.84 -24.45
C VAL A 96 -16.16 -7.13 -24.65
N SER A 97 -15.01 -7.26 -23.99
CA SER A 97 -14.22 -8.48 -23.98
C SER A 97 -14.85 -9.55 -23.05
N PRO A 98 -14.62 -10.86 -23.28
CA PRO A 98 -15.16 -11.93 -22.43
C PRO A 98 -14.42 -12.07 -21.08
N ILE A 99 -14.10 -10.95 -20.43
CA ILE A 99 -13.53 -10.87 -19.08
C ILE A 99 -14.66 -10.80 -18.07
N ARG A 100 -14.61 -11.63 -17.04
CA ARG A 100 -15.61 -11.61 -15.97
C ARG A 100 -15.29 -10.51 -14.96
N SER A 101 -16.31 -9.90 -14.35
CA SER A 101 -16.14 -8.81 -13.37
C SER A 101 -15.24 -9.18 -12.18
N TRP A 102 -15.23 -10.45 -11.76
CA TRP A 102 -14.34 -10.93 -10.69
C TRP A 102 -12.87 -11.04 -11.13
N GLU A 103 -12.58 -11.29 -12.40
CA GLU A 103 -11.21 -11.32 -12.94
C GLU A 103 -10.61 -9.91 -12.95
N LEU A 104 -11.43 -8.91 -13.27
CA LEU A 104 -11.09 -7.50 -13.19
C LEU A 104 -10.82 -7.09 -11.74
N ALA A 105 -11.71 -7.43 -10.81
CA ALA A 105 -11.52 -7.14 -9.39
C ALA A 105 -10.24 -7.78 -8.83
N ALA A 106 -9.98 -9.06 -9.17
CA ALA A 106 -8.74 -9.74 -8.78
C ALA A 106 -7.50 -9.06 -9.37
N GLY A 107 -7.54 -8.64 -10.63
CA GLY A 107 -6.46 -7.89 -11.26
C GLY A 107 -6.16 -6.57 -10.55
N ILE A 108 -7.19 -5.77 -10.23
CA ILE A 108 -7.06 -4.50 -9.52
C ILE A 108 -6.49 -4.72 -8.11
N VAL A 109 -6.95 -5.73 -7.39
CA VAL A 109 -6.43 -6.06 -6.05
C VAL A 109 -4.95 -6.45 -6.11
N VAL A 110 -4.55 -7.25 -7.09
CA VAL A 110 -3.14 -7.63 -7.28
C VAL A 110 -2.29 -6.41 -7.63
N VAL A 111 -2.77 -5.53 -8.50
CA VAL A 111 -2.09 -4.27 -8.82
C VAL A 111 -1.98 -3.40 -7.56
N ALA A 112 -3.06 -3.20 -6.81
CA ALA A 112 -3.02 -2.44 -5.56
C ALA A 112 -2.00 -3.01 -4.57
N LEU A 113 -1.96 -4.33 -4.41
CA LEU A 113 -0.97 -5.03 -3.56
C LEU A 113 0.46 -4.75 -4.02
N LEU A 114 0.75 -4.89 -5.31
CA LEU A 114 2.07 -4.61 -5.86
C LEU A 114 2.49 -3.16 -5.63
N ARG A 115 1.57 -2.21 -5.78
CA ARG A 115 1.83 -0.78 -5.52
C ARG A 115 2.15 -0.53 -4.05
N THR A 116 1.36 -1.11 -3.14
CA THR A 116 1.58 -0.95 -1.70
C THR A 116 2.93 -1.56 -1.29
N LEU A 117 3.30 -2.72 -1.83
CA LEU A 117 4.61 -3.32 -1.61
C LEU A 117 5.75 -2.44 -2.13
N LEU A 118 5.62 -1.86 -3.33
CA LEU A 118 6.62 -0.94 -3.89
C LEU A 118 6.81 0.32 -3.04
N GLY A 119 5.75 0.81 -2.39
CA GLY A 119 5.85 1.93 -1.44
C GLY A 119 6.42 1.54 -0.08
N MET A 120 6.04 0.38 0.45
CA MET A 120 6.38 -0.02 1.82
C MET A 120 7.74 -0.69 1.97
N VAL A 121 8.14 -1.55 1.03
CA VAL A 121 9.42 -2.27 1.10
C VAL A 121 10.61 -1.30 1.23
N PRO A 122 10.79 -0.29 0.36
CA PRO A 122 11.91 0.64 0.50
C PRO A 122 11.83 1.45 1.80
N VAL A 123 10.63 1.78 2.28
CA VAL A 123 10.46 2.54 3.52
C VAL A 123 10.79 1.70 4.75
N SER A 124 10.46 0.40 4.75
CA SER A 124 10.87 -0.52 5.81
C SER A 124 12.39 -0.72 5.88
N LEU A 125 13.07 -0.77 4.72
CA LEU A 125 14.53 -0.79 4.65
C LEU A 125 15.15 0.51 5.17
N LEU A 126 14.60 1.66 4.81
CA LEU A 126 15.05 2.95 5.34
C LEU A 126 14.86 3.04 6.86
N ALA A 127 13.74 2.54 7.39
CA ALA A 127 13.50 2.53 8.82
C ALA A 127 14.54 1.68 9.58
N TRP A 128 14.95 0.54 9.00
CA TRP A 128 16.01 -0.28 9.56
C TRP A 128 17.36 0.46 9.63
N VAL A 129 17.73 1.19 8.57
CA VAL A 129 18.99 1.95 8.51
C VAL A 129 19.00 3.15 9.45
N PHE A 130 17.92 3.94 9.49
CA PHE A 130 17.89 5.20 10.24
C PHE A 130 17.61 5.01 11.74
N PHE A 131 16.75 4.06 12.10
CA PHE A 131 16.29 3.89 13.48
C PHE A 131 16.86 2.62 14.15
N GLY A 132 17.64 1.81 13.42
CA GLY A 132 18.20 0.55 13.93
C GLY A 132 17.12 -0.50 14.28
N TYR A 133 15.86 -0.24 13.93
CA TYR A 133 14.72 -1.05 14.34
C TYR A 133 14.58 -2.24 13.39
N ASN A 134 14.94 -3.44 13.87
CA ASN A 134 14.88 -4.66 13.05
C ASN A 134 13.46 -5.24 13.02
N ILE A 135 12.61 -4.64 12.19
CA ILE A 135 11.23 -5.12 11.93
C ILE A 135 11.23 -6.57 11.40
N TYR A 136 12.29 -6.98 10.69
CA TYR A 136 12.41 -8.32 10.11
C TYR A 136 12.65 -9.43 11.14
N SER A 137 13.01 -9.09 12.38
CA SER A 137 13.11 -10.04 13.51
C SER A 137 11.76 -10.67 13.86
N LEU A 138 10.64 -10.00 13.52
CA LEU A 138 9.28 -10.53 13.67
C LEU A 138 8.97 -11.67 12.68
N GLY A 139 9.77 -11.87 11.63
CA GLY A 139 9.66 -13.02 10.72
C GLY A 139 8.28 -13.21 10.07
N LEU A 140 7.70 -14.41 10.23
CA LEU A 140 6.41 -14.81 9.66
C LEU A 140 5.21 -13.96 10.14
N PRO A 141 5.09 -13.64 11.45
CA PRO A 141 4.07 -12.72 11.97
C PRO A 141 3.95 -11.38 11.22
N LEU A 142 5.07 -10.83 10.73
CA LEU A 142 5.07 -9.56 10.00
C LEU A 142 4.25 -9.66 8.70
N ILE A 143 4.41 -10.76 7.97
CA ILE A 143 3.70 -11.01 6.71
C ILE A 143 2.20 -11.19 6.99
N ALA A 144 1.86 -11.96 8.03
CA ALA A 144 0.46 -12.17 8.41
C ALA A 144 -0.22 -10.85 8.81
N PHE A 145 0.46 -10.03 9.62
CA PHE A 145 -0.04 -8.73 10.06
C PHE A 145 -0.24 -7.77 8.88
N PHE A 146 0.74 -7.70 7.97
CA PHE A 146 0.63 -6.92 6.74
C PHE A 146 -0.57 -7.37 5.90
N PHE A 147 -0.76 -8.68 5.72
CA PHE A 147 -1.86 -9.20 4.91
C PHE A 147 -3.23 -8.86 5.52
N ILE A 148 -3.37 -8.99 6.84
CA ILE A 148 -4.61 -8.65 7.56
C ILE A 148 -4.94 -7.17 7.40
N LEU A 149 -3.97 -6.27 7.60
CA LEU A 149 -4.16 -4.84 7.40
C LEU A 149 -4.53 -4.52 5.96
N GLN A 150 -3.89 -5.18 5.00
CA GLN A 150 -4.17 -4.98 3.59
C GLN A 150 -5.59 -5.42 3.22
N MET A 151 -6.04 -6.58 3.70
CA MET A 151 -7.41 -7.04 3.50
C MET A 151 -8.42 -6.08 4.11
N PHE A 152 -8.16 -5.59 5.33
CA PHE A 152 -9.01 -4.59 5.98
C PHE A 152 -9.09 -3.28 5.16
N SER A 153 -7.96 -2.84 4.61
CA SER A 153 -7.88 -1.65 3.75
C SER A 153 -8.74 -1.78 2.49
N TRP A 154 -8.67 -2.95 1.85
CA TRP A 154 -9.45 -3.24 0.65
C TRP A 154 -10.94 -3.35 0.96
N SER A 155 -11.32 -3.96 2.08
CA SER A 155 -12.71 -4.01 2.52
C SER A 155 -13.29 -2.61 2.71
N ILE A 156 -12.55 -1.69 3.34
CA ILE A 156 -12.97 -0.28 3.46
C ILE A 156 -13.05 0.38 2.09
N GLY A 157 -12.07 0.13 1.21
CA GLY A 157 -12.04 0.70 -0.14
C GLY A 157 -13.24 0.29 -0.98
N LEU A 158 -13.58 -0.99 -0.96
CA LEU A 158 -14.73 -1.54 -1.67
C LEU A 158 -16.07 -1.14 -1.03
N ALA A 159 -16.11 -0.92 0.29
CA ALA A 159 -17.33 -0.49 0.96
C ALA A 159 -17.66 1.00 0.73
N MET A 160 -16.65 1.82 0.48
CA MET A 160 -16.78 3.26 0.24
C MET A 160 -16.97 3.63 -1.24
N SER A 161 -16.60 2.73 -2.16
CA SER A 161 -16.70 2.89 -3.62
C SER A 161 -18.08 2.52 -4.15
#